data_AF-A0A1H3DZ10-F1
#
_entry.id   AF-A0A1H3DZ10-F1
#
_cell.length_a   1.000
_cell.length_b   1.000
_cell.length_c   1.000
_cell.angle_alpha   90.00
_cell.angle_beta   90.00
_cell.angle_gamma   90.00
#
_symmetry.space_group_name_H-M   'P 1'
#
loop_
_entity.id
_entity.type
_entity.pdbx_description
1 polymer ?
#
loop_
_entity_poly.entity_id
_entity_poly.type
_entity_poly.pdbx_seq_one_letter_code
_entity_poly.pdbx_strand_id
1 'polypeptide(L)' 'MVNGGRDLENEILESFFEKLSNDDSIPDDLVEDLEQLERRGELSEATEVIENAKEVMNVAHSED' A
#
# COMPACT_ATOMS: atom_id res chain seq x y z
N MET A 1 -26.61 15.78 6.16
CA MET A 1 -25.74 14.96 7.02
C MET A 1 -24.52 14.64 6.19
N VAL A 2 -23.34 15.01 6.68
CA VAL A 2 -22.12 15.22 5.87
C VAL A 2 -21.48 13.87 5.57
N ASN A 3 -21.58 13.40 4.32
CA ASN A 3 -20.81 12.24 3.82
C ASN A 3 -19.34 12.61 3.48
N GLY A 4 -19.01 13.91 3.45
CA GLY A 4 -17.74 14.40 2.92
C GLY A 4 -16.47 13.99 3.67
N GLY A 5 -16.55 13.40 4.86
CA GLY A 5 -15.38 12.86 5.56
C GLY A 5 -14.86 11.56 4.93
N ARG A 6 -15.78 10.71 4.47
CA ARG A 6 -15.45 9.41 3.86
C ARG A 6 -15.01 9.56 2.40
N ASP A 7 -15.53 10.58 1.72
CA ASP A 7 -15.11 10.95 0.37
C ASP A 7 -13.64 11.43 0.37
N LEU A 8 -13.27 12.32 1.31
CA LEU A 8 -11.90 12.82 1.42
C LEU A 8 -10.88 11.73 1.77
N GLU A 9 -11.24 10.80 2.65
CA GLU A 9 -10.39 9.67 3.02
C GLU A 9 -10.10 8.77 1.81
N ASN A 10 -11.12 8.46 1.01
CA ASN A 10 -10.95 7.70 -0.22
C ASN A 10 -10.07 8.45 -1.24
N GLU A 11 -10.30 9.75 -1.44
CA GLU A 11 -9.49 10.57 -2.36
C GLU A 11 -8.00 10.60 -1.95
N ILE A 12 -7.72 10.61 -0.64
CA ILE A 12 -6.35 10.56 -0.12
C ILE A 12 -5.70 9.20 -0.41
N LEU A 13 -6.43 8.11 -0.18
CA LEU A 13 -5.93 6.75 -0.42
C LEU A 13 -5.72 6.48 -1.91
N GLU A 14 -6.65 6.89 -2.77
CA GLU A 14 -6.50 6.78 -4.23
C GLU A 14 -5.25 7.52 -4.71
N SER A 15 -5.02 8.76 -4.24
CA SER A 15 -3.82 9.52 -4.61
C SER A 15 -2.53 8.91 -4.06
N PHE A 16 -2.59 8.25 -2.90
CA PHE A 16 -1.45 7.55 -2.31
C PHE A 16 -1.03 6.34 -3.17
N PHE A 17 -1.97 5.46 -3.50
CA PHE A 17 -1.70 4.27 -4.32
C PHE A 17 -1.35 4.61 -5.77
N GLU A 18 -1.95 5.66 -6.33
CA GLU A 18 -1.56 6.20 -7.64
C GLU A 18 -0.09 6.64 -7.64
N LYS A 19 0.39 7.30 -6.58
CA LYS A 19 1.80 7.70 -6.48
C LYS A 19 2.74 6.51 -6.31
N LEU A 20 2.35 5.52 -5.51
CA LEU A 20 3.15 4.31 -5.32
C LEU A 20 3.28 3.52 -6.64
N SER A 21 2.19 3.35 -7.38
CA SER A 21 2.17 2.63 -8.66
C SER A 21 2.95 3.34 -9.77
N ASN A 22 3.12 4.67 -9.66
CA ASN A 22 3.91 5.46 -10.61
C ASN A 22 5.40 5.54 -10.23
N ASP A 23 5.81 5.00 -9.08
CA ASP A 23 7.20 5.00 -8.64
C ASP A 23 7.88 3.69 -9.07
N ASP A 24 8.69 3.77 -10.13
CA ASP A 24 9.43 2.62 -10.70
C ASP A 24 10.40 1.94 -9.70
N SER A 25 10.67 2.56 -8.54
CA SER A 25 11.50 1.96 -7.48
C SER A 25 10.73 1.04 -6.55
N ILE A 26 9.40 1.04 -6.64
CA ILE A 26 8.52 0.24 -5.79
C ILE A 26 8.00 -0.94 -6.62
N PRO A 27 8.19 -2.19 -6.17
CA PRO A 27 7.64 -3.35 -6.87
C PRO A 27 6.12 -3.30 -6.92
N ASP A 28 5.54 -3.61 -8.08
CA ASP A 28 4.08 -3.69 -8.27
C ASP A 28 3.42 -4.62 -7.24
N ASP A 29 4.09 -5.75 -6.93
CA ASP A 29 3.63 -6.72 -5.92
C ASP A 29 3.49 -6.09 -4.53
N LEU A 30 4.38 -5.18 -4.15
CA LEU A 30 4.31 -4.47 -2.87
C LEU A 30 3.14 -3.48 -2.85
N VAL A 31 2.84 -2.85 -3.98
CA VAL A 31 1.70 -1.94 -4.09
C VAL A 31 0.39 -2.73 -3.95
N GLU A 32 0.29 -3.90 -4.60
CA GLU A 32 -0.87 -4.79 -4.51
C GLU A 32 -1.10 -5.30 -3.07
N ASP A 33 -0.04 -5.68 -2.36
CA ASP A 33 -0.11 -6.11 -0.96
C ASP A 33 -0.59 -4.99 -0.03
N LEU A 34 -0.14 -3.75 -0.26
CA LEU A 34 -0.58 -2.58 0.51
C LEU A 34 -2.05 -2.26 0.24
N GLU A 35 -2.53 -2.38 -1.01
CA GLU A 35 -3.96 -2.24 -1.31
C GLU A 35 -4.80 -3.31 -0.60
N GLN A 36 -4.31 -4.55 -0.52
CA GLN A 36 -5.01 -5.61 0.21
C GLN A 36 -5.11 -5.34 1.71
N LEU A 37 -4.05 -4.81 2.32
CA LEU A 37 -4.05 -4.39 3.73
C LEU A 37 -5.04 -3.24 3.99
N GLU A 38 -5.14 -2.27 3.07
CA GLU A 38 -6.15 -1.19 3.17
C GLU A 38 -7.57 -1.75 3.16
N ARG A 39 -7.88 -2.64 2.20
CA ARG A 39 -9.21 -3.25 2.08
C ARG A 39 -9.62 -4.06 3.32
N ARG A 40 -8.63 -4.58 4.05
CA ARG A 40 -8.84 -5.32 5.31
C ARG A 40 -8.91 -4.39 6.54
N GLY A 41 -8.57 -3.11 6.39
CA GLY A 41 -8.47 -2.14 7.48
C GLY A 41 -7.18 -2.27 8.30
N GLU A 42 -6.20 -3.02 7.78
CA GLU A 42 -4.97 -3.44 8.44
C GLU A 42 -3.78 -2.51 8.10
N LEU A 43 -3.94 -1.60 7.13
CA LEU A 43 -2.89 -0.64 6.73
C LEU A 43 -2.38 0.25 7.88
N SER A 44 -3.19 0.43 8.92
CA SER A 44 -2.84 1.21 10.10
C SER A 44 -1.86 0.51 11.05
N GLU A 45 -1.67 -0.81 10.90
CA GLU A 45 -0.70 -1.58 11.66
C GLU A 45 0.67 -1.54 10.98
N ALA A 46 1.51 -0.60 11.44
CA ALA A 46 2.85 -0.38 10.88
C ALA A 46 3.73 -1.64 10.87
N THR A 47 3.49 -2.60 11.78
CA THR A 47 4.22 -3.87 11.83
C THR A 47 3.94 -4.74 10.61
N GLU A 48 2.67 -4.90 10.20
CA GLU A 48 2.29 -5.70 9.03
C GLU A 48 2.79 -5.07 7.72
N VAL A 49 2.70 -3.75 7.61
CA VAL A 49 3.25 -3.00 6.46
C VAL A 49 4.77 -3.20 6.32
N ILE A 50 5.50 -3.16 7.44
CA ILE A 50 6.97 -3.34 7.44
C ILE A 50 7.34 -4.80 7.14
N GLU A 51 6.58 -5.78 7.62
CA GLU A 51 6.84 -7.20 7.32
C GLU A 51 6.58 -7.52 5.85
N ASN A 52 5.47 -7.07 5.26
CA ASN A 52 5.19 -7.24 3.82
C ASN A 52 6.27 -6.57 2.96
N ALA A 53 6.65 -5.33 3.27
CA ALA A 53 7.70 -4.63 2.54
C ALA A 53 9.04 -5.38 2.59
N LYS A 54 9.39 -5.98 3.73
CA LYS A 54 10.61 -6.78 3.87
C LYS A 54 10.54 -8.09 3.09
N GLU A 55 9.39 -8.76 3.08
CA GLU A 55 9.22 -10.02 2.36
C GLU A 55 9.41 -9.82 0.86
N VAL A 56 8.69 -8.87 0.25
CA VAL A 56 8.77 -8.57 -1.19
C VAL A 56 10.17 -8.12 -1.59
N MET A 57 10.80 -7.22 -0.81
CA MET A 57 12.17 -6.79 -1.11
C MET A 57 13.21 -7.90 -0.98
N ASN A 58 13.00 -8.87 -0.08
CA ASN A 58 13.93 -9.98 0.11
C ASN A 58 13.79 -11.05 -0.99
N VAL A 59 12.58 -11.24 -1.53
CA VAL A 59 12.34 -12.08 -2.72
C VAL A 59 13.03 -11.47 -3.95
N ALA A 60 12.89 -10.16 -4.16
CA ALA A 60 13.54 -9.45 -5.27
C ALA A 60 15.08 -9.49 -5.23
N HIS A 61 15.68 -9.77 -4.08
CA HIS A 61 17.15 -9.90 -3.91
C HIS A 61 17.67 -11.33 -3.92
N SER A 62 16.79 -12.34 -3.95
CA SER A 62 17.17 -13.76 -3.87
C SER A 62 17.26 -14.45 -5.24
N GLU A 63 17.00 -13.73 -6.33
CA GLU A 63 17.04 -14.24 -7.71
C GLU A 63 18.30 -13.84 -8.52
N ASP A 64 19.39 -13.39 -7.85
CA ASP A 64 20.73 -13.20 -8.47
C ASP A 64 21.73 -14.29 -8.02
#